data_AF-A0A923PJM2-F1
#
_entry.id   AF-A0A923PJM2-F1
#
_cell.length_a   1.000
_cell.length_b   1.000
_cell.length_c   1.000
_cell.angle_alpha   90.00
_cell.angle_beta   90.00
_cell.angle_gamma   90.00
#
_symmetry.space_group_name_H-M   'P 1'
#
loop_
_entity.id
_entity.type
_entity.pdbx_description
1 polymer ?
#
loop_
_entity_poly.entity_id
_entity_poly.type
_entity_poly.pdbx_seq_one_letter_code
_entity_poly.pdbx_strand_id
1 'polypeptide(L)'
;MPQHTTLSLLRYDGWRARTWALAQMGLAPAQLAASRGLRFGRLLGSGGGNGFSLAPNWGVYAWLGHWEDRAAAEAFFATHPWWQRTAAYRSEAVTFHLRATMSHGEWGGERPFPAEPTAYDPAQPVAVITRATIRTRKLADFWRYVPQTGDSVYEHQDRLFSIGIGEYPVFMQATFSLWRSGKAMQEFAYRSAHHKEVVQLTRERNWYKEEMFTRFAVLGQEGSWGGL
;
A
#
# COMPACT_ATOMS: atom_id res chain seq x y z
N MET A 1 5.84 18.70 -14.38
CA MET A 1 4.54 17.98 -14.38
C MET A 1 4.17 17.69 -12.93
N PRO A 2 2.88 17.52 -12.58
CA PRO A 2 2.49 17.22 -11.20
C PRO A 2 3.10 15.89 -10.76
N GLN A 3 3.26 15.74 -9.45
CA GLN A 3 3.88 14.58 -8.82
C GLN A 3 3.11 13.31 -9.15
N HIS A 4 3.82 12.19 -9.30
CA HIS A 4 3.24 10.94 -9.78
C HIS A 4 3.60 9.80 -8.84
N THR A 5 2.60 9.07 -8.35
CA THR A 5 2.83 7.91 -7.48
C THR A 5 2.35 6.66 -8.20
N THR A 6 3.08 5.56 -8.07
CA THR A 6 2.68 4.27 -8.59
C THR A 6 2.68 3.23 -7.49
N LEU A 7 1.66 2.37 -7.48
CA LEU A 7 1.66 1.14 -6.70
C LEU A 7 1.47 -0.03 -7.66
N SER A 8 2.47 -0.89 -7.76
CA SER A 8 2.39 -2.13 -8.51
C SER A 8 2.16 -3.31 -7.57
N LEU A 9 1.26 -4.22 -7.93
CA LEU A 9 1.11 -5.53 -7.31
C LEU A 9 1.65 -6.59 -8.25
N LEU A 10 2.39 -7.55 -7.70
CA LEU A 10 3.09 -8.58 -8.44
C LEU A 10 2.77 -9.95 -7.84
N ARG A 11 2.19 -10.86 -8.63
CA ARG A 11 1.95 -12.25 -8.24
C ARG A 11 3.05 -13.16 -8.76
N TYR A 12 3.50 -14.07 -7.92
CA TYR A 12 4.52 -15.08 -8.20
C TYR A 12 3.99 -16.47 -7.87
N ASP A 13 3.79 -17.28 -8.91
CA ASP A 13 3.30 -18.64 -8.79
C ASP A 13 4.43 -19.67 -8.89
N GLY A 14 4.32 -20.72 -8.07
CA GLY A 14 5.35 -21.75 -7.97
C GLY A 14 6.56 -21.36 -7.11
N TRP A 15 7.28 -22.37 -6.63
CA TRP A 15 8.35 -22.17 -5.65
C TRP A 15 9.50 -21.31 -6.20
N ARG A 16 9.90 -21.49 -7.47
CA ARG A 16 11.02 -20.75 -8.09
C ARG A 16 10.76 -19.24 -8.14
N ALA A 17 9.55 -18.84 -8.52
CA ALA A 17 9.18 -17.43 -8.62
C ALA A 17 9.08 -16.79 -7.23
N ARG A 18 8.51 -17.51 -6.26
CA ARG A 18 8.39 -17.05 -4.87
C ARG A 18 9.75 -16.91 -4.19
N THR A 19 10.66 -17.86 -4.35
CA THR A 19 12.02 -17.75 -3.79
C THR A 19 12.79 -16.61 -4.44
N TRP A 20 12.63 -16.39 -5.75
CA TRP A 20 13.22 -15.24 -6.43
C TRP A 20 12.69 -13.92 -5.86
N ALA A 21 11.36 -13.76 -5.75
CA ALA A 21 10.74 -12.57 -5.22
C ALA A 21 11.15 -12.29 -3.77
N LEU A 22 11.22 -13.33 -2.93
CA LEU A 22 11.72 -13.22 -1.57
C LEU A 22 13.18 -12.74 -1.53
N ALA A 23 14.04 -13.27 -2.39
CA ALA A 23 15.44 -12.80 -2.48
C ALA A 23 15.51 -11.32 -2.91
N GLN A 24 14.62 -10.86 -3.79
CA GLN A 24 14.58 -9.45 -4.20
C GLN A 24 14.26 -8.50 -3.05
N MET A 25 13.59 -8.93 -1.99
CA MET A 25 13.34 -8.09 -0.80
C MET A 25 14.64 -7.59 -0.15
N GLY A 26 15.73 -8.37 -0.23
CA GLY A 26 17.06 -7.94 0.25
C GLY A 26 17.96 -7.37 -0.84
N LEU A 27 17.84 -7.86 -2.08
CA LEU A 27 18.76 -7.52 -3.17
C LEU A 27 18.37 -6.27 -3.96
N ALA A 28 17.08 -6.01 -4.13
CA ALA A 28 16.59 -4.95 -5.00
C ALA A 28 16.53 -3.54 -4.36
N PRO A 29 16.34 -3.34 -3.04
CA PRO A 29 16.10 -1.99 -2.48
C PRO A 29 17.16 -0.95 -2.85
N ALA A 30 18.44 -1.29 -2.79
CA ALA A 30 19.53 -0.37 -3.13
C ALA A 30 19.51 0.00 -4.63
N GLN A 31 19.29 -0.98 -5.49
CA GLN A 31 19.16 -0.75 -6.94
C GLN A 31 17.94 0.11 -7.25
N LEU A 32 16.80 -0.18 -6.61
CA LEU A 32 15.55 0.55 -6.81
C LEU A 32 15.65 1.99 -6.31
N ALA A 33 16.27 2.22 -5.15
CA ALA A 33 16.48 3.55 -4.60
C ALA A 33 17.35 4.45 -5.53
N ALA A 34 18.21 3.86 -6.35
CA ALA A 34 19.02 4.56 -7.34
C ALA A 34 18.27 4.88 -8.65
N SER A 35 16.97 4.57 -8.76
CA SER A 35 16.18 4.83 -9.96
C SER A 35 16.08 6.34 -10.23
N ARG A 36 16.41 6.75 -11.46
CA ARG A 36 16.34 8.15 -11.87
C ARG A 36 14.91 8.71 -11.68
N GLY A 37 14.82 9.85 -11.01
CA GLY A 37 13.55 10.54 -10.76
C GLY A 37 12.67 9.91 -9.67
N LEU A 38 13.13 8.83 -9.01
CA LEU A 38 12.46 8.28 -7.83
C LEU A 38 12.75 9.17 -6.62
N ARG A 39 11.70 9.62 -5.94
CA ARG A 39 11.76 10.44 -4.72
C ARG A 39 11.56 9.61 -3.46
N PHE A 40 10.71 8.59 -3.54
CA PHE A 40 10.48 7.65 -2.44
C PHE A 40 10.11 6.29 -3.01
N GLY A 41 10.71 5.23 -2.50
CA GLY A 41 10.48 3.86 -2.97
C GLY A 41 10.36 2.86 -1.83
N ARG A 42 9.41 1.93 -1.92
CA ARG A 42 9.29 0.80 -1.01
C ARG A 42 8.93 -0.47 -1.76
N LEU A 43 9.79 -1.48 -1.63
CA LEU A 43 9.47 -2.85 -2.00
C LEU A 43 8.86 -3.53 -0.77
N LEU A 44 7.67 -4.08 -0.91
CA LEU A 44 6.81 -4.50 0.19
C LEU A 44 6.40 -5.95 -0.01
N GLY A 45 6.45 -6.74 1.06
CA GLY A 45 5.73 -8.00 1.12
C GLY A 45 4.23 -7.76 1.29
N SER A 46 3.43 -8.82 1.21
CA SER A 46 2.01 -8.75 1.56
C SER A 46 1.64 -9.74 2.65
N GLY A 47 0.57 -9.45 3.39
CA GLY A 47 -0.02 -10.36 4.35
C GLY A 47 -0.87 -11.43 3.65
N GLY A 48 -0.92 -12.63 4.24
CA GLY A 48 -1.90 -13.66 3.87
C GLY A 48 -3.33 -13.25 4.26
N GLY A 49 -4.32 -13.91 3.65
CA GLY A 49 -5.73 -13.59 3.89
C GLY A 49 -6.05 -12.13 3.55
N ASN A 50 -6.68 -11.43 4.49
CA ASN A 50 -7.24 -10.10 4.28
C ASN A 50 -6.24 -8.94 4.47
N GLY A 51 -4.98 -9.20 4.84
CA GLY A 51 -3.96 -8.16 5.05
C GLY A 51 -3.65 -7.79 6.50
N PHE A 52 -4.41 -8.32 7.46
CA PHE A 52 -4.08 -8.28 8.90
C PHE A 52 -3.65 -9.64 9.46
N SER A 53 -3.40 -10.64 8.60
CA SER A 53 -2.86 -11.91 9.05
C SER A 53 -1.38 -11.77 9.41
N LEU A 54 -0.97 -12.39 10.52
CA LEU A 54 0.43 -12.59 10.87
C LEU A 54 1.15 -13.51 9.89
N ALA A 55 0.42 -14.33 9.12
CA ALA A 55 1.00 -15.22 8.13
C ALA A 55 1.40 -14.42 6.87
N PRO A 56 2.68 -14.43 6.45
CA PRO A 56 3.09 -13.76 5.22
C PRO A 56 2.48 -14.41 3.98
N ASN A 57 2.17 -13.60 2.97
CA ASN A 57 1.89 -14.09 1.63
C ASN A 57 3.20 -14.07 0.81
N TRP A 58 3.74 -15.26 0.58
CA TRP A 58 4.97 -15.46 -0.18
C TRP A 58 4.80 -15.33 -1.70
N GLY A 59 3.57 -15.21 -2.18
CA GLY A 59 3.24 -15.14 -3.60
C GLY A 59 2.89 -13.75 -4.10
N VAL A 60 2.70 -12.76 -3.22
CA VAL A 60 2.29 -11.41 -3.62
C VAL A 60 3.19 -10.37 -2.97
N TYR A 61 3.70 -9.46 -3.80
CA TYR A 61 4.55 -8.35 -3.38
C TYR A 61 4.06 -7.06 -4.02
N ALA A 62 4.41 -5.93 -3.42
CA ALA A 62 4.08 -4.62 -3.95
C ALA A 62 5.32 -3.73 -4.13
N TRP A 63 5.33 -2.94 -5.20
CA TRP A 63 6.31 -1.89 -5.43
C TRP A 63 5.62 -0.53 -5.40
N LEU A 64 5.96 0.28 -4.41
CA LEU A 64 5.48 1.64 -4.25
C LEU A 64 6.59 2.61 -4.67
N GLY A 65 6.29 3.47 -5.65
CA GLY A 65 7.21 4.50 -6.11
C GLY A 65 6.53 5.87 -6.16
N HIS A 66 7.16 6.88 -5.57
CA HIS A 66 6.83 8.29 -5.76
C HIS A 66 7.89 8.93 -6.65
N TRP A 67 7.46 9.59 -7.71
CA TRP A 67 8.30 10.05 -8.80
C TRP A 67 8.23 11.57 -8.93
N GLU A 68 9.33 12.15 -9.42
CA GLU A 68 9.40 13.55 -9.84
C GLU A 68 8.25 13.94 -10.75
N ASP A 69 7.95 13.08 -11.73
CA ASP A 69 6.84 13.21 -12.64
C ASP A 69 6.44 11.85 -13.24
N ARG A 70 5.40 11.88 -14.08
CA ARG A 70 4.90 10.71 -14.79
C ARG A 70 5.92 10.12 -15.77
N ALA A 71 6.74 10.96 -16.43
CA ALA A 71 7.71 10.49 -17.42
C ALA A 71 8.84 9.68 -16.76
N ALA A 72 9.28 10.06 -15.56
CA ALA A 72 10.24 9.29 -14.77
C ALA A 72 9.69 7.90 -14.41
N ALA A 73 8.41 7.81 -14.01
CA ALA A 73 7.74 6.55 -13.74
C ALA A 73 7.66 5.67 -15.00
N GLU A 74 7.21 6.24 -16.12
CA GLU A 74 7.12 5.54 -17.41
C GLU A 74 8.49 5.01 -17.87
N ALA A 75 9.55 5.80 -17.72
CA ALA A 75 10.92 5.38 -18.02
C ALA A 75 11.37 4.19 -17.17
N PHE A 76 11.04 4.17 -15.87
CA PHE A 76 11.31 3.04 -14.98
C PHE A 76 10.61 1.78 -15.47
N PHE A 77 9.30 1.84 -15.73
CA PHE A 77 8.53 0.69 -16.18
C PHE A 77 8.97 0.21 -17.58
N ALA A 78 9.44 1.10 -18.45
CA ALA A 78 9.91 0.74 -19.78
C ALA A 78 11.32 0.11 -19.78
N THR A 79 12.23 0.55 -18.91
CA THR A 79 13.66 0.25 -19.08
C THR A 79 14.39 -0.26 -17.84
N HIS A 80 13.84 -0.12 -16.63
CA HIS A 80 14.57 -0.45 -15.42
C HIS A 80 14.87 -1.97 -15.35
N PRO A 81 16.14 -2.40 -15.23
CA PRO A 81 16.51 -3.81 -15.36
C PRO A 81 15.82 -4.73 -14.37
N TRP A 82 15.62 -4.28 -13.13
CA TRP A 82 14.87 -5.05 -12.14
C TRP A 82 13.42 -5.25 -12.57
N TRP A 83 12.73 -4.19 -13.04
CA TRP A 83 11.33 -4.28 -13.42
C TRP A 83 11.16 -5.23 -14.61
N GLN A 84 12.01 -5.08 -15.63
CA GLN A 84 12.03 -5.99 -16.78
C GLN A 84 12.26 -7.45 -16.35
N ARG A 85 13.15 -7.67 -15.38
CA ARG A 85 13.41 -9.02 -14.85
C ARG A 85 12.20 -9.61 -14.12
N THR A 86 11.34 -8.80 -13.49
CA THR A 86 10.12 -9.32 -12.83
C THR A 86 9.20 -10.02 -13.82
N ALA A 87 9.17 -9.61 -15.09
CA ALA A 87 8.31 -10.19 -16.12
C ALA A 87 8.60 -11.68 -16.37
N ALA A 88 9.82 -12.14 -16.12
CA ALA A 88 10.21 -13.54 -16.26
C ALA A 88 9.70 -14.45 -15.11
N TYR A 89 9.26 -13.86 -13.99
CA TYR A 89 8.87 -14.60 -12.79
C TYR A 89 7.40 -14.36 -12.38
N ARG A 90 6.84 -13.20 -12.71
CA ARG A 90 5.48 -12.84 -12.31
C ARG A 90 4.45 -13.52 -13.20
N SER A 91 3.39 -14.04 -12.61
CA SER A 91 2.23 -14.59 -13.32
C SER A 91 1.15 -13.55 -13.59
N GLU A 92 1.09 -12.52 -12.75
CA GLU A 92 0.10 -11.44 -12.83
C GLU A 92 0.72 -10.14 -12.30
N ALA A 93 0.33 -9.01 -12.89
CA ALA A 93 0.72 -7.70 -12.41
C ALA A 93 -0.32 -6.63 -12.76
N VAL A 94 -0.49 -5.69 -11.84
CA VAL A 94 -1.20 -4.43 -12.06
C VAL A 94 -0.36 -3.29 -11.53
N THR A 95 -0.38 -2.14 -12.20
CA THR A 95 0.20 -0.87 -11.72
C THR A 95 -0.88 0.18 -11.66
N PHE A 96 -1.13 0.74 -10.49
CA PHE A 96 -2.01 1.89 -10.31
C PHE A 96 -1.21 3.18 -10.40
N HIS A 97 -1.73 4.15 -11.17
CA HIS A 97 -1.18 5.50 -11.30
C HIS A 97 -2.00 6.43 -10.41
N LEU A 98 -1.33 7.12 -9.50
CA LEU A 98 -1.96 7.75 -8.34
C LEU A 98 -1.45 9.18 -8.17
N ARG A 99 -2.34 10.08 -7.73
CA ARG A 99 -1.99 11.43 -7.29
C ARG A 99 -2.48 11.68 -5.88
N ALA A 100 -1.58 12.05 -4.98
CA ALA A 100 -1.95 12.30 -3.58
C ALA A 100 -2.86 13.54 -3.51
N THR A 101 -3.98 13.40 -2.82
CA THR A 101 -4.98 14.47 -2.61
C THR A 101 -5.08 14.90 -1.15
N MET A 102 -4.63 14.04 -0.23
CA MET A 102 -4.51 14.30 1.19
C MET A 102 -3.42 13.39 1.73
N SER A 103 -2.56 13.92 2.60
CA SER A 103 -1.53 13.14 3.26
C SER A 103 -1.34 13.66 4.69
N HIS A 104 -1.26 12.73 5.65
CA HIS A 104 -0.99 13.01 7.05
C HIS A 104 0.00 11.99 7.58
N GLY A 105 0.86 12.42 8.51
CA GLY A 105 1.84 11.55 9.15
C GLY A 105 3.04 11.24 8.27
N GLU A 106 3.81 10.23 8.66
CA GLU A 106 5.16 9.97 8.15
C GLU A 106 5.39 8.48 7.87
N TRP A 107 6.22 8.20 6.86
CA TRP A 107 6.71 6.86 6.56
C TRP A 107 8.23 6.83 6.66
N GLY A 108 8.72 6.37 7.81
CA GLY A 108 10.16 6.27 8.04
C GLY A 108 10.81 7.63 8.30
N GLY A 109 10.09 8.54 8.94
CA GLY A 109 10.53 9.91 9.25
C GLY A 109 10.34 10.91 8.11
N GLU A 110 9.76 10.50 7.00
CA GLU A 110 9.55 11.34 5.81
C GLU A 110 8.06 11.52 5.50
N ARG A 111 7.73 12.61 4.79
CA ARG A 111 6.38 12.88 4.25
C ARG A 111 6.40 12.71 2.73
N PRO A 112 6.40 11.46 2.23
CA PRO A 112 6.76 11.18 0.85
C PRO A 112 5.72 11.61 -0.19
N PHE A 113 4.50 11.94 0.24
CA PHE A 113 3.39 12.27 -0.66
C PHE A 113 2.86 13.67 -0.40
N PRO A 114 3.45 14.71 -1.01
CA PRO A 114 2.84 16.03 -1.04
C PRO A 114 1.45 15.97 -1.68
N ALA A 115 0.46 16.55 -1.02
CA ALA A 115 -0.93 16.46 -1.44
C ALA A 115 -1.33 17.63 -2.35
N GLU A 116 -2.12 17.35 -3.38
CA GLU A 116 -2.81 18.32 -4.22
C GLU A 116 -4.33 18.20 -3.98
N PRO A 117 -4.91 18.95 -3.01
CA PRO A 117 -6.32 18.81 -2.66
C PRO A 117 -7.29 19.10 -3.80
N THR A 118 -6.89 19.93 -4.76
CA THR A 118 -7.68 20.29 -5.96
C THR A 118 -7.87 19.12 -6.93
N ALA A 119 -7.05 18.08 -6.84
CA ALA A 119 -7.21 16.86 -7.64
C ALA A 119 -8.25 15.89 -7.04
N TYR A 120 -8.88 16.23 -5.91
CA TYR A 120 -9.88 15.39 -5.26
C TYR A 120 -11.28 15.63 -5.83
N ASP A 121 -11.90 14.58 -6.36
CA ASP A 121 -13.33 14.52 -6.63
C ASP A 121 -13.97 13.42 -5.76
N PRO A 122 -14.89 13.75 -4.84
CA PRO A 122 -15.60 12.76 -4.02
C PRO A 122 -16.39 11.72 -4.81
N ALA A 123 -16.80 12.01 -6.04
CA ALA A 123 -17.55 11.09 -6.89
C ALA A 123 -16.65 10.11 -7.64
N GLN A 124 -15.35 10.38 -7.75
CA GLN A 124 -14.40 9.55 -8.49
C GLN A 124 -13.73 8.49 -7.61
N PRO A 125 -13.22 7.40 -8.22
CA PRO A 125 -12.46 6.38 -7.51
C PRO A 125 -11.27 6.96 -6.75
N VAL A 126 -11.05 6.45 -5.54
CA VAL A 126 -9.91 6.81 -4.71
C VAL A 126 -9.15 5.59 -4.25
N ALA A 127 -7.84 5.75 -4.12
CA ALA A 127 -7.01 4.79 -3.43
C ALA A 127 -6.55 5.37 -2.08
N VAL A 128 -6.32 4.50 -1.09
CA VAL A 128 -5.83 4.90 0.23
C VAL A 128 -4.67 4.00 0.63
N ILE A 129 -3.60 4.64 1.12
CA ILE A 129 -2.55 3.97 1.86
C ILE A 129 -2.65 4.39 3.33
N THR A 130 -2.88 3.41 4.20
CA THR A 130 -2.79 3.62 5.66
C THR A 130 -1.63 2.78 6.17
N ARG A 131 -0.70 3.40 6.88
CA ARG A 131 0.50 2.76 7.40
C ARG A 131 0.68 3.12 8.88
N ALA A 132 1.11 2.15 9.68
CA ALA A 132 1.46 2.35 11.07
C ALA A 132 2.69 1.52 11.45
N THR A 133 3.55 2.10 12.28
CA THR A 133 4.55 1.32 13.02
C THR A 133 4.15 1.19 14.47
N ILE A 134 4.03 -0.05 14.91
CA ILE A 134 3.63 -0.39 16.27
C ILE A 134 4.84 -0.22 17.20
N ARG A 135 4.62 0.31 18.40
CA ARG A 135 5.63 0.34 19.47
C ARG A 135 5.92 -1.11 19.88
N THR A 136 7.19 -1.49 19.90
CA THR A 136 7.62 -2.87 20.24
C THR A 136 7.03 -3.36 21.56
N ARG A 137 7.06 -2.52 22.61
CA ARG A 137 6.46 -2.80 23.93
C ARG A 137 4.94 -2.97 23.94
N LYS A 138 4.26 -2.67 22.84
CA LYS A 138 2.80 -2.73 22.67
C LYS A 138 2.35 -3.83 21.70
N LEU A 139 3.26 -4.57 21.08
CA LEU A 139 2.92 -5.60 20.09
C LEU A 139 1.95 -6.65 20.65
N ALA A 140 2.23 -7.19 21.84
CA ALA A 140 1.37 -8.18 22.47
C ALA A 140 -0.04 -7.64 22.77
N ASP A 141 -0.13 -6.38 23.20
CA ASP A 141 -1.41 -5.70 23.43
C ASP A 141 -2.15 -5.49 22.09
N PHE A 142 -1.48 -4.95 21.08
CA PHE A 142 -2.06 -4.73 19.75
C PHE A 142 -2.63 -6.02 19.13
N TRP A 143 -1.83 -7.08 19.07
CA TRP A 143 -2.24 -8.36 18.47
C TRP A 143 -3.29 -9.11 19.29
N ARG A 144 -3.51 -8.75 20.56
CA ARG A 144 -4.61 -9.28 21.37
C ARG A 144 -5.97 -8.69 20.97
N TYR A 145 -6.02 -7.43 20.51
CA TYR A 145 -7.27 -6.69 20.27
C TYR A 145 -7.62 -6.53 18.78
N VAL A 146 -6.63 -6.38 17.89
CA VAL A 146 -6.87 -6.11 16.46
C VAL A 146 -7.47 -7.28 15.66
N PRO A 147 -7.16 -8.56 15.93
CA PRO A 147 -7.78 -9.67 15.19
C PRO A 147 -9.30 -9.73 15.37
N GLN A 148 -9.83 -9.21 16.48
CA GLN A 148 -11.27 -9.17 16.74
C GLN A 148 -11.99 -8.12 15.88
N THR A 149 -11.25 -7.24 15.20
CA THR A 149 -11.81 -6.12 14.46
C THR A 149 -11.57 -6.09 12.96
N GLY A 150 -10.78 -7.04 12.46
CA GLY A 150 -10.46 -7.16 11.04
C GLY A 150 -11.69 -7.48 10.19
N ASP A 151 -12.53 -8.44 10.60
CA ASP A 151 -13.52 -9.06 9.71
C ASP A 151 -14.58 -8.08 9.17
N SER A 152 -15.04 -7.12 9.98
CA SER A 152 -16.09 -6.18 9.55
C SER A 152 -15.59 -5.07 8.62
N VAL A 153 -14.27 -4.87 8.51
CA VAL A 153 -13.67 -3.88 7.57
C VAL A 153 -13.78 -4.36 6.13
N TYR A 154 -14.03 -5.67 5.90
CA TYR A 154 -13.94 -6.28 4.58
C TYR A 154 -15.23 -6.39 3.76
N GLU A 155 -16.38 -6.07 4.35
CA GLU A 155 -17.69 -6.30 3.69
C GLU A 155 -18.33 -5.04 3.09
N HIS A 156 -17.60 -3.93 2.92
CA HIS A 156 -18.18 -2.75 2.30
C HIS A 156 -18.34 -2.94 0.78
N GLN A 157 -19.58 -3.00 0.29
CA GLN A 157 -19.97 -3.22 -1.11
C GLN A 157 -19.28 -2.28 -2.14
N ASP A 158 -18.86 -1.10 -1.69
CA ASP A 158 -18.22 -0.07 -2.52
C ASP A 158 -16.70 -0.06 -2.45
N ARG A 159 -16.11 -0.99 -1.69
CA ARG A 159 -14.67 -1.23 -1.71
C ARG A 159 -14.35 -2.20 -2.83
N LEU A 160 -13.56 -1.74 -3.79
CA LEU A 160 -13.17 -2.53 -4.97
C LEU A 160 -12.07 -3.52 -4.65
N PHE A 161 -11.13 -3.13 -3.80
CA PHE A 161 -9.96 -3.94 -3.48
C PHE A 161 -9.33 -3.51 -2.16
N SER A 162 -8.71 -4.45 -1.44
CA SER A 162 -7.79 -4.12 -0.36
C SER A 162 -6.75 -5.21 -0.15
N ILE A 163 -5.54 -4.81 0.20
CA ILE A 163 -4.43 -5.71 0.51
C ILE A 163 -3.59 -5.11 1.63
N GLY A 164 -3.15 -5.96 2.57
CA GLY A 164 -2.11 -5.61 3.53
C GLY A 164 -0.74 -5.75 2.89
N ILE A 165 0.04 -4.68 2.92
CA ILE A 165 1.41 -4.62 2.40
C ILE A 165 2.35 -4.12 3.51
N GLY A 166 3.62 -4.52 3.49
CA GLY A 166 4.52 -4.08 4.55
C GLY A 166 5.97 -4.50 4.35
N GLU A 167 6.86 -3.73 4.96
CA GLU A 167 8.30 -4.05 5.03
C GLU A 167 8.55 -5.15 6.08
N TYR A 168 7.86 -5.05 7.22
CA TYR A 168 7.97 -5.98 8.35
C TYR A 168 6.58 -6.22 8.97
N PRO A 169 5.82 -7.23 8.49
CA PRO A 169 4.39 -7.40 8.82
C PRO A 169 4.03 -7.42 10.31
N VAL A 170 4.97 -7.86 11.16
CA VAL A 170 4.78 -7.90 12.62
C VAL A 170 4.84 -6.51 13.27
N PHE A 171 5.69 -5.62 12.74
CA PHE A 171 6.01 -4.31 13.35
C PHE A 171 5.39 -3.14 12.58
N MET A 172 5.24 -3.31 11.28
CA MET A 172 4.84 -2.28 10.32
C MET A 172 3.69 -2.84 9.49
N GLN A 173 2.51 -2.29 9.71
CA GLN A 173 1.35 -2.59 8.88
C GLN A 173 1.16 -1.45 7.90
N ALA A 174 1.06 -1.75 6.62
CA ALA A 174 0.45 -0.86 5.66
C ALA A 174 -0.70 -1.58 4.97
N THR A 175 -1.69 -0.82 4.54
CA THR A 175 -2.80 -1.31 3.74
C THR A 175 -2.91 -0.43 2.53
N PHE A 176 -3.19 -1.06 1.39
CA PHE A 176 -3.68 -0.37 0.21
C PHE A 176 -5.15 -0.75 0.03
N SER A 177 -5.97 0.22 -0.32
CA SER A 177 -7.38 -0.03 -0.67
C SER A 177 -7.81 0.85 -1.82
N LEU A 178 -8.71 0.31 -2.64
CA LEU A 178 -9.34 0.99 -3.77
C LEU A 178 -10.85 1.04 -3.52
N TRP A 179 -11.44 2.20 -3.77
CA TRP A 179 -12.84 2.49 -3.50
C TRP A 179 -13.53 3.01 -4.75
N ARG A 180 -14.80 2.66 -4.95
CA ARG A 180 -15.61 3.15 -6.07
C ARG A 180 -15.71 4.67 -6.10
N SER A 181 -15.72 5.30 -4.92
CA SER A 181 -15.73 6.75 -4.80
C SER A 181 -15.09 7.25 -3.51
N GLY A 182 -14.64 8.51 -3.51
CA GLY A 182 -14.23 9.21 -2.31
C GLY A 182 -15.34 9.29 -1.24
N LYS A 183 -16.60 9.39 -1.65
CA LYS A 183 -17.77 9.37 -0.74
C LYS A 183 -17.87 8.02 -0.01
N ALA A 184 -17.83 6.91 -0.75
CA ALA A 184 -17.90 5.57 -0.16
C ALA A 184 -16.77 5.32 0.85
N MET A 185 -15.54 5.75 0.52
CA MET A 185 -14.42 5.66 1.45
C MET A 185 -14.65 6.48 2.73
N GLN A 186 -15.16 7.71 2.62
CA GLN A 186 -15.46 8.54 3.79
C GLN A 186 -16.59 7.96 4.64
N GLU A 187 -17.65 7.43 4.01
CA GLU A 187 -18.74 6.78 4.73
C GLU A 187 -18.24 5.59 5.54
N PHE A 188 -17.38 4.75 4.97
CA PHE A 188 -16.71 3.69 5.69
C PHE A 188 -15.90 4.23 6.89
N ALA A 189 -15.04 5.22 6.66
CA ALA A 189 -14.14 5.76 7.69
C ALA A 189 -14.89 6.43 8.86
N TYR A 190 -16.01 7.11 8.59
CA TYR A 190 -16.73 7.92 9.59
C TYR A 190 -18.02 7.30 10.12
N ARG A 191 -18.63 6.31 9.45
CA ARG A 191 -19.90 5.71 9.90
C ARG A 191 -19.76 4.31 10.49
N SER A 192 -18.66 3.60 10.22
CA SER A 192 -18.42 2.32 10.87
C SER A 192 -18.12 2.52 12.36
N ALA A 193 -19.04 2.10 13.24
CA ALA A 193 -18.85 2.11 14.69
C ALA A 193 -17.57 1.37 15.09
N HIS A 194 -17.24 0.31 14.36
CA HIS A 194 -16.06 -0.49 14.59
C HIS A 194 -14.76 0.18 14.18
N HIS A 195 -14.76 0.89 13.04
CA HIS A 195 -13.60 1.69 12.64
C HIS A 195 -13.32 2.81 13.67
N LYS A 196 -14.38 3.45 14.18
CA LYS A 196 -14.25 4.44 15.26
C LYS A 196 -13.64 3.85 16.53
N GLU A 197 -14.10 2.67 16.94
CA GLU A 197 -13.59 1.96 18.11
C GLU A 197 -12.10 1.64 17.97
N VAL A 198 -11.65 1.11 16.82
CA VAL A 198 -10.24 0.82 16.57
C VAL A 198 -9.39 2.10 16.56
N VAL A 199 -9.89 3.19 15.97
CA VAL A 199 -9.20 4.49 15.97
C VAL A 199 -9.10 5.04 17.40
N GLN A 200 -10.16 4.91 18.20
CA GLN A 200 -10.18 5.32 19.59
C GLN A 200 -9.20 4.49 20.43
N LEU A 201 -9.26 3.16 20.35
CA LEU A 201 -8.36 2.25 21.06
C LEU A 201 -6.90 2.48 20.68
N THR A 202 -6.62 2.72 19.40
CA THR A 202 -5.28 3.10 18.92
C THR A 202 -4.74 4.31 19.66
N ARG A 203 -5.57 5.35 19.84
CA ARG A 203 -5.21 6.58 20.55
C ARG A 203 -5.05 6.36 22.05
N GLU A 204 -6.01 5.70 22.68
CA GLU A 204 -6.01 5.42 24.13
C GLU A 204 -4.83 4.53 24.55
N ARG A 205 -4.55 3.48 23.77
CA ARG A 205 -3.48 2.52 24.07
C ARG A 205 -2.11 2.99 23.59
N ASN A 206 -2.07 4.06 22.79
CA ASN A 206 -0.87 4.66 22.20
C ASN A 206 0.00 3.58 21.52
N TRP A 207 -0.63 2.80 20.63
CA TRP A 207 0.04 1.67 19.98
C TRP A 207 1.07 2.10 18.95
N TYR A 208 0.83 3.20 18.24
CA TYR A 208 1.68 3.61 17.13
C TYR A 208 2.79 4.54 17.58
N LYS A 209 4.01 4.26 17.11
CA LYS A 209 5.16 5.16 17.22
C LYS A 209 5.17 6.18 16.07
N GLU A 210 4.58 5.79 14.94
CA GLU A 210 4.52 6.54 13.70
C GLU A 210 3.32 6.02 12.90
N GLU A 211 2.57 6.90 12.27
CA GLU A 211 1.45 6.55 11.40
C GLU A 211 1.44 7.47 10.18
N MET A 212 0.84 6.99 9.09
CA MET A 212 0.63 7.74 7.86
C MET A 212 -0.72 7.35 7.26
N PHE A 213 -1.44 8.34 6.77
CA PHE A 213 -2.64 8.17 5.97
C PHE A 213 -2.52 9.03 4.73
N THR A 214 -2.62 8.43 3.55
CA THR A 214 -2.60 9.15 2.28
C THR A 214 -3.75 8.68 1.40
N ARG A 215 -4.55 9.64 0.93
CA ARG A 215 -5.61 9.42 -0.06
C ARG A 215 -5.15 9.90 -1.42
N PHE A 216 -5.41 9.10 -2.44
CA PHE A 216 -5.02 9.35 -3.81
C PHE A 216 -6.24 9.40 -4.73
N ALA A 217 -6.21 10.32 -5.69
CA ALA A 217 -7.00 10.19 -6.91
C ALA A 217 -6.36 9.11 -7.80
N VAL A 218 -7.19 8.25 -8.38
CA VAL A 218 -6.74 7.20 -9.30
C VAL A 218 -6.71 7.77 -10.72
N LEU A 219 -5.51 7.88 -11.30
CA LEU A 219 -5.30 8.44 -12.64
C LEU A 219 -5.46 7.38 -13.74
N GLY A 220 -5.30 6.11 -13.38
CA GLY A 220 -5.38 4.98 -14.30
C GLY A 220 -4.75 3.73 -13.71
N GLN A 221 -4.88 2.62 -14.44
CA GLN A 221 -4.24 1.35 -14.13
C GLN A 221 -3.70 0.71 -15.41
N GLU A 222 -2.64 -0.08 -15.26
CA GLU A 222 -2.04 -0.88 -16.33
C GLU A 222 -1.92 -2.33 -15.86
N GLY A 223 -2.27 -3.29 -16.71
CA GLY A 223 -2.34 -4.71 -16.33
C GLY A 223 -3.70 -5.08 -15.72
N SER A 224 -3.74 -6.17 -14.97
CA SER A 224 -4.97 -6.73 -14.40
C SER A 224 -4.68 -7.41 -13.07
N TRP A 225 -5.67 -7.42 -12.16
CA TRP A 225 -5.51 -8.11 -10.88
C TRP A 225 -6.80 -8.77 -10.41
N GLY A 226 -6.92 -10.08 -10.56
CA GLY A 226 -8.07 -10.84 -10.05
C GLY A 226 -9.44 -10.32 -10.54
N GLY A 227 -9.49 -9.73 -11.74
CA GLY A 227 -10.70 -9.12 -12.31
C GLY A 227 -10.88 -7.62 -12.06
N LEU A 228 -9.93 -6.95 -11.40
CA LEU A 228 -9.80 -5.48 -11.37
C LEU A 228 -9.26 -4.92 -12.69
#